data_AF-U9TWX3-F1
#
_entry.id   AF-U9TWX3-F1
#
_cell.length_a   1.000
_cell.length_b   1.000
_cell.length_c   1.000
_cell.angle_alpha   90.00
_cell.angle_beta   90.00
_cell.angle_gamma   90.00
#
_symmetry.space_group_name_H-M   'P 1'
#
loop_
_entity.id
_entity.type
_entity.pdbx_description
1 polymer ?
#
loop_
_entity_poly.entity_id
_entity_poly.type
_entity_poly.pdbx_seq_one_letter_code
_entity_poly.pdbx_strand_id
1 'polypeptide(L)'
;MARITPISGFNFEPNRVKFALSLVDSNILLPTEIDSIAKLRNVLIEDISFTIFKNTNKRKLQSLKYIPESKGGDTTKFISNFLKLCYNAEINDTEEQKNYLYKSFTMNSYFSKEFYNKTKNANSINELIKGFEDIVFDESNLIKNDSIVALKHVATE
;
A
#
# COMPACT_ATOMS: atom_id res chain seq x y z
N MET A 1 12.76 15.42 7.16
CA MET A 1 12.34 16.34 6.08
C MET A 1 13.26 16.13 4.90
N ALA A 2 12.80 15.47 3.82
CA ALA A 2 13.63 15.22 2.65
C ALA A 2 13.57 16.42 1.70
N ARG A 3 14.71 17.05 1.40
CA ARG A 3 14.84 18.04 0.32
C ARG A 3 15.27 17.30 -0.93
N ILE A 4 14.47 17.39 -1.99
CA ILE A 4 14.81 16.92 -3.33
C ILE A 4 15.07 18.18 -4.17
N THR A 5 16.31 18.37 -4.60
CA THR A 5 16.67 19.39 -5.60
C THR A 5 16.55 18.78 -7.01
N PRO A 6 15.98 19.50 -7.99
CA PRO A 6 15.94 19.03 -9.36
C PRO A 6 17.33 19.15 -9.99
N ILE A 7 17.76 18.12 -10.70
CA ILE A 7 18.93 18.19 -11.59
C ILE A 7 18.39 18.57 -12.98
N SER A 8 18.61 19.81 -13.41
CA SER A 8 18.37 20.26 -14.80
C SER A 8 19.68 20.23 -15.58
N GLY A 9 19.74 19.54 -16.73
CA GLY A 9 20.88 19.73 -17.65
C GLY A 9 21.34 18.58 -18.55
N PHE A 10 20.72 17.39 -18.54
CA PHE A 10 21.09 16.33 -19.49
C PHE A 10 19.98 16.14 -20.51
N ASN A 11 20.35 16.14 -21.79
CA ASN A 11 19.44 15.80 -22.89
C ASN A 11 19.18 14.27 -22.84
N PHE A 12 18.29 13.88 -21.92
CA PHE A 12 18.17 12.52 -21.36
C PHE A 12 17.27 11.57 -22.19
N GLU A 13 16.37 12.09 -23.02
CA GLU A 13 15.23 11.29 -23.51
C GLU A 13 15.59 10.13 -24.46
N PRO A 14 16.42 10.30 -25.52
CA PRO A 14 16.73 9.19 -26.43
C PRO A 14 17.50 8.04 -25.76
N ASN A 15 18.35 8.38 -24.78
CA ASN A 15 19.13 7.39 -24.03
C ASN A 15 18.26 6.63 -23.03
N ARG A 16 17.22 7.25 -22.47
CA ARG A 16 16.28 6.60 -21.55
C ARG A 16 15.43 5.55 -22.24
N VAL A 17 14.98 5.82 -23.47
CA VAL A 17 14.18 4.84 -24.24
C VAL A 17 15.01 3.60 -24.57
N LYS A 18 16.23 3.78 -25.10
CA LYS A 18 17.13 2.65 -25.40
C LYS A 18 17.47 1.84 -24.14
N PHE A 19 17.74 2.51 -23.03
CA PHE A 19 18.01 1.85 -21.76
C PHE A 19 16.77 1.07 -21.27
N ALA A 20 15.58 1.67 -21.28
CA ALA A 20 14.35 0.99 -20.88
C ALA A 20 14.05 -0.24 -21.77
N LEU A 21 14.26 -0.13 -23.08
CA LEU A 21 14.12 -1.26 -24.02
C LEU A 21 15.03 -2.43 -23.66
N SER A 22 16.27 -2.18 -23.23
CA SER A 22 17.20 -3.24 -22.80
C SER A 22 16.79 -3.98 -21.51
N LEU A 23 15.83 -3.45 -20.76
CA LEU A 23 15.30 -4.06 -19.54
C LEU A 23 14.02 -4.85 -19.77
N VAL A 24 13.44 -4.77 -20.97
CA VAL A 24 12.23 -5.52 -21.32
C VAL A 24 12.59 -6.99 -21.49
N ASP A 25 11.76 -7.85 -20.91
CA ASP A 25 11.88 -9.30 -21.09
C ASP A 25 11.75 -9.65 -22.58
N SER A 26 12.66 -10.46 -23.11
CA SER A 26 12.69 -10.84 -24.52
C SER A 26 11.44 -11.61 -24.99
N ASN A 27 10.64 -12.15 -24.06
CA ASN A 27 9.37 -12.80 -24.37
C ASN A 27 8.25 -11.81 -24.71
N ILE A 28 8.41 -10.52 -24.38
CA ILE A 28 7.45 -9.47 -24.73
C ILE A 28 7.76 -8.99 -26.16
N LEU A 29 6.81 -9.17 -27.06
CA LEU A 29 6.95 -8.74 -28.45
C LEU A 29 6.81 -7.22 -28.54
N LEU A 30 7.89 -6.56 -28.95
CA LEU A 30 7.92 -5.11 -29.16
C LEU A 30 7.77 -4.78 -30.65
N PRO A 31 6.97 -3.77 -31.03
CA PRO A 31 6.95 -3.25 -32.39
C PRO A 31 8.31 -2.64 -32.78
N THR A 32 8.57 -2.56 -34.08
CA THR A 32 9.86 -2.16 -34.65
C THR A 32 10.29 -0.74 -34.28
N GLU A 33 9.35 0.16 -33.96
CA GLU A 33 9.65 1.58 -33.72
C GLU A 33 9.06 2.07 -32.39
N ILE A 34 9.89 2.01 -31.33
CA ILE A 34 9.61 2.61 -30.02
C ILE A 34 10.61 3.76 -29.80
N ASP A 35 10.13 4.99 -29.98
CA ASP A 35 10.91 6.22 -29.88
C ASP A 35 10.72 6.99 -28.57
N SER A 36 9.80 6.52 -27.71
CA SER A 36 9.40 7.23 -26.49
C SER A 36 8.98 6.26 -25.39
N ILE A 37 9.19 6.69 -24.13
CA ILE A 37 8.75 5.93 -22.95
C ILE A 37 7.24 5.75 -22.92
N ALA A 38 6.48 6.71 -23.45
CA ALA A 38 5.03 6.61 -23.55
C ALA A 38 4.59 5.47 -24.49
N LYS A 39 5.20 5.36 -25.69
CA LYS A 39 4.93 4.23 -26.60
C LYS A 39 5.34 2.91 -25.98
N LEU A 40 6.52 2.84 -25.35
CA LEU A 40 6.98 1.64 -24.65
C LEU A 40 5.98 1.21 -23.57
N ARG A 41 5.55 2.15 -22.73
CA ARG A 41 4.57 1.89 -21.67
C ARG A 41 3.27 1.33 -22.22
N ASN A 42 2.75 1.88 -23.31
CA ASN A 42 1.49 1.40 -23.90
C ASN A 42 1.62 -0.05 -24.39
N VAL A 43 2.72 -0.38 -25.09
CA VAL A 43 3.00 -1.76 -25.52
C VAL A 43 3.08 -2.71 -24.31
N LEU A 44 3.78 -2.31 -23.25
CA LEU A 44 3.91 -3.12 -22.04
C LEU A 44 2.57 -3.32 -21.30
N ILE A 45 1.68 -2.32 -21.32
CA ILE A 45 0.36 -2.42 -20.68
C ILE A 45 -0.59 -3.32 -21.48
N GLU A 46 -0.45 -3.35 -22.82
CA GLU A 46 -1.24 -4.21 -23.71
C GLU A 46 -0.82 -5.69 -23.65
N ASP A 47 0.40 -5.99 -23.20
CA ASP A 47 0.89 -7.36 -23.05
C ASP A 47 0.09 -8.15 -21.99
N ILE A 48 -0.15 -9.43 -22.26
CA ILE A 48 -0.91 -10.31 -21.37
C ILE A 48 -0.24 -10.46 -19.99
N SER A 49 1.09 -10.37 -19.93
CA SER A 49 1.85 -10.45 -18.68
C SER A 49 1.50 -9.32 -17.73
N PHE A 50 1.24 -8.11 -18.25
CA PHE A 50 0.79 -6.98 -17.43
C PHE A 50 -0.60 -7.25 -16.84
N THR A 51 -1.53 -7.79 -17.63
CA THR A 51 -2.86 -8.17 -17.15
C THR A 51 -2.77 -9.26 -16.06
N ILE A 52 -1.94 -10.29 -16.27
CA ILE A 52 -1.71 -11.35 -15.27
C ILE A 52 -1.09 -10.79 -13.99
N PHE A 53 -0.10 -9.91 -14.12
CA PHE A 53 0.55 -9.23 -13.01
C PHE A 53 -0.47 -8.41 -12.20
N LYS A 54 -1.25 -7.56 -12.88
CA LYS A 54 -2.30 -6.74 -12.25
C LYS A 54 -3.29 -7.59 -11.47
N ASN A 55 -3.84 -8.63 -12.10
CA ASN A 55 -4.80 -9.54 -11.48
C ASN A 55 -4.20 -10.33 -10.31
N THR A 56 -2.92 -10.68 -10.38
CA THR A 56 -2.22 -11.33 -9.28
C THR A 56 -2.11 -10.42 -8.06
N ASN A 57 -1.80 -9.13 -8.25
CA ASN A 57 -1.77 -8.17 -7.16
C ASN A 57 -3.17 -7.96 -6.55
N LYS A 58 -4.24 -7.95 -7.35
CA LYS A 58 -5.63 -7.94 -6.84
C LYS A 58 -5.95 -9.16 -5.97
N ARG A 59 -5.60 -10.38 -6.41
CA ARG A 59 -5.77 -11.59 -5.59
C ARG A 59 -4.96 -11.54 -4.30
N LYS A 60 -3.74 -11.01 -4.34
CA LYS A 60 -2.92 -10.80 -3.14
C LYS A 60 -3.58 -9.84 -2.16
N LEU A 61 -4.18 -8.74 -2.63
CA LEU A 61 -4.98 -7.82 -1.79
C LEU A 61 -6.17 -8.53 -1.13
N GLN A 62 -6.89 -9.36 -1.88
CA GLN A 62 -8.02 -10.14 -1.34
C GLN A 62 -7.60 -11.07 -0.20
N SER A 63 -6.39 -11.63 -0.29
CA SER A 63 -5.82 -12.52 0.73
C SER A 63 -5.02 -11.80 1.84
N LEU A 64 -4.85 -10.48 1.74
CA LEU A 64 -4.00 -9.72 2.65
C LEU A 64 -4.65 -9.67 4.03
N LYS A 65 -3.85 -9.93 5.08
CA LYS A 65 -4.30 -9.90 6.47
C LYS A 65 -3.40 -9.00 7.30
N TYR A 66 -4.01 -8.14 8.11
CA TYR A 66 -3.30 -7.39 9.12
C TYR A 66 -3.09 -8.26 10.36
N ILE A 67 -1.87 -8.24 10.90
CA ILE A 67 -1.53 -8.85 12.19
C ILE A 67 -1.04 -7.69 13.08
N PRO A 68 -1.69 -7.43 14.22
CA PRO A 68 -1.24 -6.41 15.15
C PRO A 68 0.16 -6.71 15.70
N GLU A 69 0.91 -5.67 16.04
CA GLU A 69 2.25 -5.79 16.65
C GLU A 69 2.22 -6.57 17.96
N SER A 70 1.15 -6.44 18.75
CA SER A 70 0.94 -7.24 19.97
C SER A 70 0.81 -8.74 19.71
N LYS A 71 0.63 -9.17 18.46
CA LYS A 71 0.62 -10.58 18.01
C LYS A 71 1.84 -10.93 17.15
N GLY A 72 2.91 -10.11 17.20
CA GLY A 72 4.14 -10.31 16.44
C GLY A 72 4.06 -9.85 14.99
N GLY A 73 3.07 -9.02 14.63
CA GLY A 73 2.97 -8.39 13.33
C GLY A 73 3.90 -7.18 13.16
N ASP A 74 3.90 -6.63 11.95
CA ASP A 74 4.68 -5.43 11.58
C ASP A 74 3.79 -4.51 10.75
N THR A 75 3.37 -3.39 11.36
CA THR A 75 2.46 -2.41 10.76
C THR A 75 3.09 -1.74 9.55
N THR A 76 4.37 -1.38 9.61
CA THR A 76 5.08 -0.70 8.51
C THR A 76 5.18 -1.60 7.29
N LYS A 77 5.51 -2.88 7.50
CA LYS A 77 5.59 -3.88 6.42
C LYS A 77 4.22 -4.16 5.83
N PHE A 78 3.19 -4.25 6.65
CA PHE A 78 1.81 -4.43 6.19
C PHE A 78 1.38 -3.26 5.27
N ILE A 79 1.52 -2.02 5.73
CA ILE A 79 1.13 -0.83 4.95
C ILE A 79 1.94 -0.73 3.66
N SER A 80 3.26 -0.91 3.73
CA SER A 80 4.12 -0.87 2.54
C SER A 80 3.71 -1.93 1.51
N ASN A 81 3.34 -3.13 1.96
CA ASN A 81 2.84 -4.17 1.07
C ASN A 81 1.47 -3.82 0.50
N PHE A 82 0.53 -3.33 1.32
CA PHE A 82 -0.80 -2.89 0.86
C PHE A 82 -0.69 -1.82 -0.24
N LEU A 83 0.06 -0.74 0.01
CA LEU A 83 0.27 0.36 -0.94
C LEU A 83 0.88 -0.14 -2.25
N LYS A 84 1.91 -1.00 -2.18
CA LYS A 84 2.56 -1.60 -3.34
C LYS A 84 1.59 -2.44 -4.15
N LEU A 85 0.76 -3.24 -3.49
CA LEU A 85 -0.24 -4.07 -4.18
C LEU A 85 -1.33 -3.22 -4.85
N CYS A 86 -1.82 -2.16 -4.20
CA CYS A 86 -2.79 -1.22 -4.81
C CYS A 86 -2.21 -0.55 -6.06
N TYR A 87 -0.98 -0.04 -5.97
CA TYR A 87 -0.28 0.57 -7.11
C TYR A 87 -0.13 -0.42 -8.28
N ASN A 88 0.40 -1.61 -8.01
CA ASN A 88 0.59 -2.65 -9.02
C ASN A 88 -0.72 -3.17 -9.62
N ALA A 89 -1.83 -3.05 -8.89
CA ALA A 89 -3.15 -3.45 -9.33
C ALA A 89 -3.91 -2.35 -10.10
N GLU A 90 -3.30 -1.16 -10.27
CA GLU A 90 -3.93 0.07 -10.77
C GLU A 90 -5.21 0.46 -10.00
N ILE A 91 -5.24 0.19 -8.70
CA ILE A 91 -6.38 0.56 -7.84
C ILE A 91 -6.13 1.98 -7.32
N ASN A 92 -6.71 2.96 -8.01
CA ASN A 92 -6.60 4.38 -7.68
C ASN A 92 -7.84 4.94 -6.97
N ASP A 93 -8.97 4.22 -7.02
CA ASP A 93 -10.20 4.62 -6.36
C ASP A 93 -10.09 4.43 -4.84
N THR A 94 -10.32 5.51 -4.09
CA THR A 94 -10.18 5.51 -2.62
C THR A 94 -11.16 4.53 -1.96
N GLU A 95 -12.38 4.37 -2.47
CA GLU A 95 -13.36 3.47 -1.87
C GLU A 95 -13.01 2.00 -2.12
N GLU A 96 -12.48 1.66 -3.30
CA GLU A 96 -11.93 0.34 -3.59
C GLU A 96 -10.74 0.02 -2.66
N GLN A 97 -9.82 0.96 -2.47
CA GLN A 97 -8.69 0.82 -1.53
C GLN A 97 -9.19 0.59 -0.09
N LYS A 98 -10.16 1.41 0.35
CA LYS A 98 -10.79 1.29 1.67
C LYS A 98 -11.40 -0.08 1.88
N ASN A 99 -12.09 -0.62 0.88
CA ASN A 99 -12.69 -1.95 0.96
C ASN A 99 -11.65 -3.06 1.11
N TYR A 100 -10.53 -2.99 0.38
CA TYR A 100 -9.42 -3.95 0.54
C TYR A 100 -8.77 -3.84 1.92
N LEU A 101 -8.48 -2.62 2.37
CA LEU A 101 -7.90 -2.39 3.68
C LEU A 101 -8.83 -2.88 4.79
N TYR A 102 -10.12 -2.56 4.73
CA TYR A 102 -11.15 -3.04 5.66
C TYR A 102 -11.21 -4.57 5.73
N LYS A 103 -11.21 -5.25 4.58
CA LYS A 103 -11.25 -6.72 4.52
C LYS A 103 -10.02 -7.39 5.11
N SER A 104 -8.90 -6.68 5.25
CA SER A 104 -7.68 -7.22 5.84
C SER A 104 -7.77 -7.42 7.37
N PHE A 105 -8.76 -6.79 8.03
CA PHE A 105 -8.92 -6.80 9.50
C PHE A 105 -9.70 -8.01 10.04
N THR A 106 -9.71 -9.14 9.33
CA THR A 106 -10.53 -10.31 9.69
C THR A 106 -10.38 -10.66 11.18
N MET A 107 -11.47 -10.50 11.94
CA MET A 107 -11.73 -10.95 13.33
C MET A 107 -11.67 -9.92 14.48
N ASN A 108 -11.47 -8.62 14.25
CA ASN A 108 -11.57 -7.64 15.34
C ASN A 108 -12.72 -6.62 15.11
N SER A 109 -13.86 -6.86 15.77
CA SER A 109 -15.05 -5.99 15.69
C SER A 109 -14.80 -4.56 16.12
N TYR A 110 -13.85 -4.34 17.05
CA TYR A 110 -13.39 -3.00 17.42
C TYR A 110 -12.67 -2.34 16.24
N PHE A 111 -11.69 -3.02 15.62
CA PHE A 111 -10.97 -2.50 14.46
C PHE A 111 -11.92 -2.14 13.31
N SER A 112 -12.83 -3.04 12.96
CA SER A 112 -13.78 -2.81 11.87
C SER A 112 -14.67 -1.59 12.12
N LYS A 113 -15.16 -1.42 13.36
CA LYS A 113 -16.01 -0.29 13.76
C LYS A 113 -15.24 1.03 13.77
N GLU A 114 -14.08 1.05 14.43
CA GLU A 114 -13.25 2.27 14.51
C GLU A 114 -12.74 2.68 13.13
N PHE A 115 -12.34 1.72 12.30
CA PHE A 115 -11.91 1.99 10.94
C PHE A 115 -13.02 2.63 10.12
N TYR A 116 -14.24 2.07 10.15
CA TYR A 116 -15.38 2.66 9.48
C TYR A 116 -15.64 4.11 9.93
N ASN A 117 -15.60 4.37 11.24
CA ASN A 117 -15.85 5.69 11.81
C ASN A 117 -14.76 6.70 11.41
N LYS A 118 -13.48 6.36 11.62
CA LYS A 118 -12.35 7.26 11.36
C LYS A 118 -12.10 7.52 9.87
N THR A 119 -12.49 6.59 9.00
CA THR A 119 -12.31 6.71 7.54
C THR A 119 -13.59 7.03 6.77
N LYS A 120 -14.68 7.39 7.46
CA LYS A 120 -15.98 7.67 6.84
C LYS A 120 -15.89 8.72 5.72
N ASN A 121 -15.10 9.77 5.94
CA ASN A 121 -14.95 10.91 5.03
C ASN A 121 -13.57 10.96 4.36
N ALA A 122 -12.81 9.87 4.38
CA ALA A 122 -11.49 9.81 3.75
C ALA A 122 -11.65 9.85 2.23
N ASN A 123 -10.98 10.81 1.59
CA ASN A 123 -11.02 11.04 0.15
C ASN A 123 -9.71 10.62 -0.53
N SER A 124 -8.69 10.23 0.25
CA SER A 124 -7.40 9.78 -0.27
C SER A 124 -6.87 8.56 0.49
N ILE A 125 -5.96 7.83 -0.15
CA ILE A 125 -5.25 6.72 0.50
C ILE A 125 -4.49 7.16 1.76
N ASN A 126 -3.91 8.36 1.76
CA ASN A 126 -3.17 8.88 2.91
C ASN A 126 -4.08 9.09 4.12
N GLU A 127 -5.31 9.56 3.91
CA GLU A 127 -6.31 9.69 4.98
C GLU A 127 -6.77 8.32 5.48
N LEU A 128 -6.90 7.32 4.61
CA LEU A 128 -7.17 5.93 5.02
C LEU A 128 -6.04 5.37 5.88
N ILE A 129 -4.78 5.55 5.47
CA ILE A 129 -3.62 5.07 6.22
C ILE A 129 -3.50 5.80 7.56
N LYS A 130 -3.76 7.12 7.59
CA LYS A 130 -3.78 7.88 8.85
C LYS A 130 -4.86 7.36 9.81
N GLY A 131 -6.08 7.16 9.31
CA GLY A 131 -7.16 6.60 10.13
C GLY A 131 -6.85 5.20 10.63
N PHE A 132 -6.18 4.36 9.83
CA PHE A 132 -5.68 3.07 10.27
C PHE A 132 -4.60 3.18 11.35
N GLU A 133 -3.58 4.03 11.15
CA GLU A 133 -2.49 4.24 12.10
C GLU A 133 -3.01 4.75 13.45
N ASP A 134 -3.96 5.69 13.45
CA ASP A 134 -4.60 6.18 14.68
C ASP A 134 -5.24 5.02 15.46
N ILE A 135 -5.81 4.01 14.79
CA ILE A 135 -6.42 2.84 15.43
C ILE A 135 -5.36 1.90 15.98
N VAL A 136 -4.29 1.65 15.22
CA VAL A 136 -3.17 0.82 15.68
C VAL A 136 -2.54 1.44 16.93
N PHE A 137 -2.33 2.76 16.93
CA PHE A 137 -1.84 3.50 18.08
C PHE A 137 -2.79 3.41 19.27
N ASP A 138 -4.09 3.64 19.08
CA ASP A 138 -5.08 3.50 20.15
C ASP A 138 -5.11 2.07 20.71
N GLU A 139 -5.10 1.04 19.84
CA GLU A 139 -5.11 -0.37 20.22
C GLU A 139 -3.87 -0.79 21.04
N SER A 140 -2.72 -0.15 20.79
CA SER A 140 -1.48 -0.40 21.53
C SER A 140 -1.56 0.05 23.01
N ASN A 141 -2.42 1.03 23.30
CA ASN A 141 -2.61 1.59 24.64
C ASN A 141 -3.74 0.92 25.43
N LEU A 142 -4.54 0.04 24.80
CA LEU A 142 -5.64 -0.66 25.45
C LEU A 142 -5.12 -1.79 26.35
N ILE A 143 -5.64 -1.86 27.57
CA ILE A 143 -5.47 -3.02 28.46
C ILE A 143 -6.30 -4.16 27.88
N LYS A 144 -5.64 -5.22 27.42
CA LYS A 144 -6.25 -6.42 26.84
C LYS A 144 -6.27 -7.56 27.87
N ASN A 145 -7.09 -8.59 27.64
CA ASN A 145 -6.98 -9.83 28.41
C ASN A 145 -5.51 -10.32 28.38
N ASP A 146 -5.02 -10.78 29.54
CA ASP A 146 -3.61 -11.13 29.81
C ASP A 146 -2.62 -9.95 29.98
N SER A 147 -3.10 -8.70 29.95
CA SER A 147 -2.26 -7.56 30.33
C SER A 147 -1.95 -7.58 31.83
N ILE A 148 -0.68 -7.43 32.19
CA ILE A 148 -0.24 -7.32 33.58
C ILE A 148 -0.30 -5.85 34.00
N VAL A 149 -1.21 -5.53 34.93
CA VAL A 149 -1.37 -4.18 35.46
C VAL A 149 -0.77 -4.11 36.86
N ALA A 150 0.19 -3.21 37.06
CA ALA A 150 0.72 -2.90 38.39
C ALA A 150 -0.10 -1.77 39.02
N LEU A 151 -0.77 -2.07 40.14
CA LEU A 151 -1.50 -1.07 40.92
C LEU A 151 -0.62 -0.57 42.08
N LYS A 152 -0.44 0.75 42.18
CA LYS A 152 0.22 1.38 43.33
C LYS A 152 -0.85 1.94 44.27
N HIS A 153 -0.85 1.47 45.52
CA HIS A 153 -1.69 2.06 46.56
C HIS A 153 -1.13 3.42 46.97
N VAL A 154 -1.99 4.44 47.05
CA VAL A 154 -1.71 5.74 47.67
C VAL A 154 -2.62 5.82 48.89
N ALA A 155 -2.03 5.92 50.08
CA ALA A 155 -2.79 6.09 51.31
C ALA A 155 -3.45 7.47 51.30
N THR A 156 -4.76 7.51 51.51
CA THR A 156 -5.52 8.75 51.71
C THR A 156 -5.44 9.15 53.18
N GLU A 157 -5.18 10.44 53.44
CA GLU A 157 -5.19 11.06 54.77
C GLU A 157 -6.61 11.21 55.35
#